data_AF-A0A949MMJ1-F1
#
_entry.id   AF-A0A949MMJ1-F1
#
_cell.length_a   1.000
_cell.length_b   1.000
_cell.length_c   1.000
_cell.angle_alpha   90.00
_cell.angle_beta   90.00
_cell.angle_gamma   90.00
#
_symmetry.space_group_name_H-M   'P 1'
#
loop_
_entity.id
_entity.type
_entity.pdbx_description
1 polymer ?
#
loop_
_entity_poly.entity_id
_entity_poly.type
_entity_poly.pdbx_seq_one_letter_code
_entity_poly.pdbx_strand_id
1 'polypeptide(L)'
;MTIEVDLVTSAGGNIGSVSRCLDRLGVPFHLTGSHNPPAGKRPIVLPGVGAFGTVMQSLGENCLADELRRLIKIGTPFLGVCVGMQVLFDESEEAPGVPGLGIIPGRVCKYVGAKVPQIGWNKIIPGKDYLPEKWPEGFVYFVNSYYPKPASDAVTLYSADYYGHFCAAVKQDNVTAFQFHPEKSGDFGQGLISKWVADVS
;
A
#
# COMPACT_ATOMS: atom_id res chain seq x y z
N MET A 1 17.39 -1.51 -18.89
CA MET A 1 16.44 -0.40 -19.06
C MET A 1 16.00 0.01 -17.67
N THR A 2 15.94 1.31 -17.36
CA THR A 2 15.41 1.75 -16.06
C THR A 2 13.90 1.53 -16.08
N ILE A 3 13.36 0.82 -15.10
CA ILE A 3 11.92 0.63 -15.00
C ILE A 3 11.24 1.96 -14.68
N GLU A 4 10.12 2.21 -15.35
CA GLU A 4 9.26 3.36 -15.09
C GLU A 4 7.99 2.90 -14.39
N VAL A 5 7.39 3.73 -13.55
CA VAL A 5 6.15 3.38 -12.82
C VAL A 5 5.00 4.35 -13.13
N ASP A 6 3.77 3.85 -13.11
CA ASP A 6 2.57 4.69 -13.13
C ASP A 6 2.21 5.05 -11.66
N LEU A 7 2.36 6.32 -11.30
CA LEU A 7 2.02 6.85 -9.97
C LEU A 7 0.58 7.40 -9.99
N VAL A 8 -0.33 6.68 -9.36
CA VAL A 8 -1.77 6.98 -9.40
C VAL A 8 -2.10 8.13 -8.47
N THR A 9 -2.81 9.13 -9.00
CA THR A 9 -3.35 10.26 -8.26
C THR A 9 -4.80 9.97 -7.89
N SER A 10 -5.13 10.20 -6.62
CA SER A 10 -6.49 10.11 -6.06
C SER A 10 -6.67 11.19 -5.01
N ALA A 11 -7.92 11.42 -4.57
CA ALA A 11 -8.19 12.23 -3.39
C ALA A 11 -7.36 11.72 -2.21
N GLY A 12 -6.68 12.62 -1.50
CA GLY A 12 -5.81 12.25 -0.37
C GLY A 12 -4.51 11.54 -0.75
N GLY A 13 -4.07 11.49 -2.01
CA GLY A 13 -2.78 10.90 -2.35
C GLY A 13 -1.57 11.68 -1.77
N ASN A 14 -0.67 11.02 -1.03
CA ASN A 14 0.63 11.62 -0.61
C ASN A 14 1.64 11.62 -1.78
N ILE A 15 1.23 12.16 -2.92
CA ILE A 15 1.99 12.15 -4.17
C ILE A 15 3.37 12.78 -3.97
N GLY A 16 3.42 13.95 -3.33
CA GLY A 16 4.67 14.70 -3.19
C GLY A 16 5.76 14.01 -2.36
N SER A 17 5.43 13.15 -1.40
CA SER A 17 6.46 12.41 -0.66
C SER A 17 6.91 11.16 -1.42
N VAL A 18 5.97 10.47 -2.07
CA VAL A 18 6.28 9.26 -2.85
C VAL A 18 7.05 9.61 -4.12
N SER A 19 6.66 10.65 -4.85
CA SER A 19 7.38 11.13 -6.04
C SER A 19 8.83 11.50 -5.70
N ARG A 20 9.05 12.28 -4.63
CA ARG A 20 10.40 12.62 -4.15
C ARG A 20 11.21 11.39 -3.75
N CYS A 21 10.56 10.33 -3.26
CA CYS A 21 11.23 9.08 -2.97
C CYS A 21 11.65 8.35 -4.24
N LEU A 22 10.78 8.30 -5.25
CA LEU A 22 11.08 7.73 -6.56
C LEU A 22 12.21 8.51 -7.25
N ASP A 23 12.20 9.85 -7.17
CA ASP A 23 13.27 10.72 -7.69
C ASP A 23 14.63 10.39 -7.07
N ARG A 24 14.69 10.25 -5.73
CA ARG A 24 15.92 9.86 -5.02
C ARG A 24 16.43 8.49 -5.42
N LEU A 25 15.52 7.57 -5.73
CA LEU A 25 15.84 6.23 -6.21
C LEU A 25 16.18 6.19 -7.71
N GLY A 26 16.06 7.30 -8.44
CA GLY A 26 16.29 7.37 -9.88
C GLY A 26 15.25 6.58 -10.69
N VAL A 27 14.03 6.42 -10.16
CA VAL A 27 12.93 5.68 -10.80
C VAL A 27 11.99 6.68 -11.48
N PRO A 28 11.98 6.75 -12.82
CA PRO A 28 11.05 7.64 -13.52
C PRO A 28 9.60 7.21 -13.28
N PHE A 29 8.69 8.19 -13.22
CA PHE A 29 7.27 7.91 -13.02
C PHE A 29 6.38 8.78 -13.89
N HIS A 30 5.19 8.27 -14.18
CA HIS A 30 4.13 8.97 -14.91
C HIS A 30 2.94 9.16 -13.97
N LEU A 31 2.46 10.39 -13.86
CA LEU A 31 1.24 10.65 -13.11
C LEU A 31 0.03 10.13 -13.91
N THR A 32 -0.72 9.25 -13.27
CA THR A 32 -1.95 8.66 -13.80
C THR A 32 -3.11 8.92 -12.86
N GLY A 33 -4.34 8.66 -13.29
CA GLY A 33 -5.53 8.88 -12.47
C GLY A 33 -6.80 8.71 -13.28
N SER A 34 -7.93 9.18 -12.75
CA SER A 34 -9.24 8.89 -13.34
C SER A 34 -9.41 9.39 -14.78
N HIS A 35 -8.76 10.50 -15.14
CA HIS A 35 -8.82 11.04 -16.51
C HIS A 35 -7.70 10.53 -17.44
N ASN A 36 -6.71 9.83 -16.90
CA ASN A 36 -5.59 9.24 -17.63
C ASN A 36 -5.15 7.96 -16.90
N PRO A 37 -5.95 6.88 -17.00
CA PRO A 37 -5.70 5.68 -16.22
C PRO A 37 -4.44 4.95 -16.69
N PRO A 38 -3.78 4.18 -15.81
CA PRO A 38 -2.66 3.32 -16.20
C PRO A 38 -3.05 2.40 -17.36
N ALA A 39 -2.14 2.18 -18.30
CA ALA A 39 -2.38 1.32 -19.46
C ALA A 39 -1.90 -0.14 -19.27
N GLY A 40 -1.43 -0.48 -18.06
CA GLY A 40 -0.88 -1.81 -17.75
C GLY A 40 0.50 -2.10 -18.31
N LYS A 41 1.21 -1.07 -18.81
CA LYS A 41 2.56 -1.20 -19.39
C LYS A 41 3.68 -1.01 -18.38
N ARG A 42 3.35 -0.52 -17.18
CA ARG A 42 4.28 -0.19 -16.10
C ARG A 42 3.74 -0.72 -14.78
N PRO A 43 4.62 -1.03 -13.81
CA PRO A 43 4.20 -1.19 -12.43
C PRO A 43 3.43 0.02 -11.94
N ILE A 44 2.44 -0.21 -11.08
CA ILE A 44 1.53 0.80 -10.56
C ILE A 44 1.91 1.07 -9.10
N VAL A 45 1.98 2.34 -8.73
CA VAL A 45 2.09 2.78 -7.33
C VAL A 45 0.83 3.55 -6.98
N LEU A 46 0.06 3.05 -6.01
CA LEU A 46 -1.08 3.74 -5.42
C LEU A 46 -0.74 4.20 -3.99
N PRO A 47 -0.36 5.47 -3.81
CA PRO A 47 -0.26 6.06 -2.49
C PRO A 47 -1.64 6.50 -1.99
N GLY A 48 -1.82 6.52 -0.68
CA GLY A 48 -3.03 7.11 -0.10
C GLY A 48 -2.84 7.56 1.34
N VAL A 49 -3.31 8.76 1.65
CA VAL A 49 -3.59 9.25 3.00
C VAL A 49 -5.05 9.73 3.04
N GLY A 50 -5.61 9.87 4.25
CA GLY A 50 -7.02 10.28 4.41
C GLY A 50 -7.94 9.08 4.64
N ALA A 51 -9.21 9.23 4.27
CA ALA A 51 -10.26 8.27 4.60
C ALA A 51 -10.54 7.28 3.45
N PHE A 52 -10.69 6.01 3.80
CA PHE A 52 -11.01 4.88 2.90
C PHE A 52 -12.15 5.22 1.94
N GLY A 53 -13.28 5.71 2.47
CA GLY A 53 -14.46 6.03 1.66
C GLY A 53 -14.19 7.11 0.62
N THR A 54 -13.46 8.17 0.98
CA THR A 54 -13.07 9.26 0.08
C THR A 54 -12.12 8.77 -1.01
N VAL A 55 -11.14 7.94 -0.66
CA VAL A 55 -10.23 7.34 -1.65
C VAL A 55 -11.00 6.44 -2.61
N MET A 56 -11.84 5.53 -2.10
CA MET A 56 -12.66 4.66 -2.94
C MET A 56 -13.63 5.42 -3.86
N GLN A 57 -14.22 6.51 -3.37
CA GLN A 57 -15.05 7.39 -4.21
C GLN A 57 -14.24 8.00 -5.36
N SER A 58 -13.05 8.53 -5.07
CA SER A 58 -12.15 9.11 -6.08
C SER A 58 -11.66 8.06 -7.09
N LEU A 59 -11.37 6.84 -6.63
CA LEU A 59 -11.04 5.72 -7.51
C LEU A 59 -12.25 5.26 -8.33
N GLY A 60 -13.48 5.44 -7.84
CA GLY A 60 -14.69 5.14 -8.60
C GLY A 60 -14.92 6.07 -9.79
N GLU A 61 -14.35 7.28 -9.77
CA GLU A 61 -14.47 8.23 -10.87
C GLU A 61 -13.86 7.65 -12.14
N ASN A 62 -14.60 7.76 -13.25
CA ASN A 62 -14.18 7.26 -14.57
C ASN A 62 -13.71 5.79 -14.55
N CYS A 63 -14.28 4.97 -13.66
CA CYS A 63 -14.01 3.53 -13.53
C CYS A 63 -12.54 3.18 -13.23
N LEU A 64 -11.76 4.09 -12.61
CA LEU A 64 -10.35 3.81 -12.28
C LEU A 64 -10.20 2.59 -11.35
N ALA A 65 -11.12 2.38 -10.40
CA ALA A 65 -11.14 1.23 -9.52
C ALA A 65 -11.27 -0.09 -10.31
N ASP A 66 -12.13 -0.11 -11.32
CA ASP A 66 -12.32 -1.30 -12.18
C ASP A 66 -11.10 -1.55 -13.05
N GLU A 67 -10.46 -0.49 -13.55
CA GLU A 67 -9.24 -0.62 -14.33
C GLU A 67 -8.07 -1.12 -13.45
N LEU A 68 -7.90 -0.60 -12.23
CA LEU A 68 -6.91 -1.10 -11.28
C LEU A 68 -7.15 -2.58 -10.95
N ARG A 69 -8.40 -2.99 -10.69
CA ARG A 69 -8.75 -4.40 -10.48
C ARG A 69 -8.36 -5.25 -11.68
N ARG A 70 -8.69 -4.79 -12.89
CA ARG A 70 -8.37 -5.49 -14.14
C ARG A 70 -6.86 -5.65 -14.31
N LEU A 71 -6.10 -4.58 -14.12
CA LEU A 71 -4.63 -4.55 -14.27
C LEU A 71 -3.93 -5.46 -13.27
N ILE A 72 -4.34 -5.39 -12.00
CA ILE A 72 -3.82 -6.29 -10.96
C ILE A 72 -4.11 -7.75 -11.34
N LYS A 73 -5.34 -8.05 -11.78
CA LYS A 73 -5.74 -9.42 -12.14
C LYS A 73 -4.99 -10.00 -13.33
N ILE A 74 -4.57 -9.17 -14.30
CA ILE A 74 -3.75 -9.62 -15.43
C ILE A 74 -2.25 -9.65 -15.12
N GLY A 75 -1.85 -9.38 -13.88
CA GLY A 75 -0.47 -9.51 -13.41
C GLY A 75 0.35 -8.21 -13.43
N THR A 76 -0.25 -7.03 -13.65
CA THR A 76 0.50 -5.77 -13.57
C THR A 76 1.01 -5.54 -12.15
N PRO A 77 2.33 -5.39 -11.93
CA PRO A 77 2.86 -5.22 -10.57
C PRO A 77 2.28 -3.99 -9.88
N PHE A 78 1.94 -4.13 -8.60
CA PHE A 78 1.22 -3.10 -7.85
C PHE A 78 1.86 -2.85 -6.49
N LEU A 79 2.04 -1.58 -6.13
CA LEU A 79 2.47 -1.12 -4.81
C LEU A 79 1.40 -0.24 -4.16
N GLY A 80 0.77 -0.71 -3.08
CA GLY A 80 -0.13 0.09 -2.25
C GLY A 80 0.57 0.69 -1.03
N VAL A 81 0.35 1.97 -0.74
CA VAL A 81 0.92 2.63 0.47
C VAL A 81 -0.18 3.26 1.33
N CYS A 82 -0.19 2.92 2.62
CA CYS A 82 -1.14 3.34 3.64
C CYS A 82 -2.60 3.09 3.21
N VAL A 83 -3.37 4.11 2.84
CA VAL A 83 -4.75 3.87 2.35
C VAL A 83 -4.73 3.11 1.02
N GLY A 84 -3.67 3.25 0.21
CA GLY A 84 -3.45 2.44 -0.99
C GLY A 84 -3.31 0.93 -0.70
N MET A 85 -2.87 0.55 0.51
CA MET A 85 -2.95 -0.84 0.98
C MET A 85 -4.38 -1.19 1.40
N GLN A 86 -5.02 -0.32 2.18
CA GLN A 86 -6.34 -0.57 2.75
C GLN A 86 -7.40 -0.81 1.69
N VAL A 87 -7.39 -0.05 0.59
CA VAL A 87 -8.35 -0.21 -0.51
C VAL A 87 -8.23 -1.55 -1.23
N LEU A 88 -7.15 -2.33 -1.06
CA LEU A 88 -7.03 -3.66 -1.66
C LEU A 88 -7.96 -4.69 -1.02
N PHE A 89 -8.44 -4.42 0.20
CA PHE A 89 -9.31 -5.32 0.96
C PHE A 89 -10.78 -5.19 0.56
N ASP A 90 -11.64 -6.04 1.13
CA ASP A 90 -13.06 -6.10 0.77
C ASP A 90 -13.83 -4.88 1.30
N GLU A 91 -13.54 -4.45 2.53
CA GLU A 91 -14.27 -3.40 3.24
C GLU A 91 -13.44 -2.76 4.37
N SER A 92 -13.94 -1.64 4.91
CA SER A 92 -13.34 -0.93 6.04
C SER A 92 -14.38 -0.48 7.06
N GLU A 93 -14.08 -0.68 8.35
CA GLU A 93 -14.86 -0.12 9.46
C GLU A 93 -14.88 1.42 9.46
N GLU A 94 -13.96 2.07 8.75
CA GLU A 94 -13.95 3.53 8.58
C GLU A 94 -15.11 4.04 7.73
N ALA A 95 -15.55 3.26 6.75
CA ALA A 95 -16.60 3.62 5.81
C ALA A 95 -17.55 2.44 5.57
N PRO A 96 -18.42 2.11 6.55
CA PRO A 96 -19.35 0.99 6.42
C PRO A 96 -20.21 1.10 5.16
N GLY A 97 -20.30 -0.01 4.41
CA GLY A 97 -21.07 -0.08 3.16
C GLY A 97 -20.32 0.40 1.91
N VAL A 98 -19.09 0.93 2.03
CA VAL A 98 -18.24 1.25 0.88
C VAL A 98 -17.35 0.04 0.58
N PRO A 99 -17.50 -0.63 -0.59
CA PRO A 99 -16.64 -1.74 -0.95
C PRO A 99 -15.24 -1.25 -1.34
N GLY A 100 -14.22 -2.02 -1.01
CA GLY A 100 -12.86 -1.82 -1.53
C GLY A 100 -12.68 -2.43 -2.92
N LEU A 101 -11.42 -2.59 -3.33
CA LEU A 101 -11.06 -3.24 -4.60
C LEU A 101 -11.30 -4.75 -4.56
N GLY A 102 -11.28 -5.39 -3.37
CA GLY A 102 -11.52 -6.82 -3.22
C GLY A 102 -10.45 -7.69 -3.87
N ILE A 103 -9.20 -7.23 -3.84
CA ILE A 103 -8.03 -7.95 -4.37
C ILE A 103 -7.49 -8.95 -3.34
N ILE A 104 -7.48 -8.54 -2.07
CA ILE A 104 -7.01 -9.34 -0.95
C ILE A 104 -8.19 -9.59 -0.02
N PRO A 105 -8.64 -10.84 0.16
CA PRO A 105 -9.73 -11.15 1.07
C PRO A 105 -9.41 -10.71 2.51
N GLY A 106 -10.36 -10.03 3.14
CA GLY A 106 -10.23 -9.49 4.49
C GLY A 106 -10.81 -8.10 4.61
N ARG A 107 -10.59 -7.47 5.76
CA ARG A 107 -11.20 -6.18 6.09
C ARG A 107 -10.23 -5.26 6.81
N VAL A 108 -10.55 -3.97 6.83
CA VAL A 108 -9.80 -2.95 7.55
C VAL A 108 -10.53 -2.64 8.86
N CYS A 109 -9.85 -2.86 9.99
CA CYS A 109 -10.40 -2.72 11.34
C CYS A 109 -9.87 -1.48 12.05
N LYS A 110 -10.64 -0.91 12.96
CA LYS A 110 -10.20 0.20 13.82
C LYS A 110 -9.34 -0.32 14.98
N TYR A 111 -8.27 0.40 15.32
CA TYR A 111 -7.57 0.12 16.58
C TYR A 111 -8.47 0.38 17.79
N VAL A 112 -8.36 -0.48 18.80
CA VAL A 112 -9.06 -0.32 20.08
C VAL A 112 -8.01 -0.14 21.17
N GLY A 113 -7.77 1.11 21.58
CA GLY A 113 -6.77 1.44 22.58
C GLY A 113 -6.77 2.92 22.99
N ALA A 114 -5.96 3.27 23.98
CA ALA A 114 -5.97 4.59 24.60
C ALA A 114 -5.44 5.72 23.71
N LYS A 115 -4.52 5.42 22.79
CA LYS A 115 -3.91 6.39 21.87
C LYS A 115 -4.20 5.97 20.43
N VAL A 116 -5.25 6.51 19.82
CA VAL A 116 -5.57 6.27 18.41
C VAL A 116 -5.71 7.63 17.74
N PRO A 117 -5.07 7.89 16.58
CA PRO A 117 -4.29 6.96 15.73
C PRO A 117 -2.96 6.46 16.31
N GLN A 118 -2.42 5.39 15.72
CA GLN A 118 -0.99 5.07 15.83
C GLN A 118 -0.21 6.15 15.08
N ILE A 119 0.61 6.94 15.78
CA ILE A 119 1.50 7.93 15.19
C ILE A 119 2.92 7.69 15.70
N GLY A 120 3.84 7.43 14.79
CA GLY A 120 5.27 7.32 15.10
C GLY A 120 5.93 6.09 14.52
N TRP A 121 7.17 5.86 14.97
CA TRP A 121 7.97 4.72 14.57
C TRP A 121 7.54 3.47 15.32
N ASN A 122 7.33 2.37 14.61
CA ASN A 122 7.03 1.06 15.20
C ASN A 122 7.87 -0.03 14.51
N LYS A 123 8.15 -1.10 15.24
CA LYS A 123 8.91 -2.25 14.75
C LYS A 123 8.02 -3.10 13.85
N ILE A 124 8.53 -3.48 12.69
CA ILE A 124 7.92 -4.49 11.82
C ILE A 124 8.75 -5.78 11.84
N ILE A 125 8.05 -6.91 11.85
CA ILE A 125 8.64 -8.25 11.89
C ILE A 125 8.17 -9.01 10.63
N PRO A 126 9.07 -9.63 9.85
CA PRO A 126 8.70 -10.36 8.65
C PRO A 126 7.71 -11.50 8.95
N GLY A 127 6.80 -11.78 8.03
CA GLY A 127 5.94 -12.96 8.09
C GLY A 127 6.76 -14.25 8.06
N LYS A 128 6.19 -15.35 8.57
CA LYS A 128 6.90 -16.63 8.76
C LYS A 128 7.48 -17.21 7.47
N ASP A 129 6.81 -16.98 6.34
CA ASP A 129 7.20 -17.50 5.03
C ASP A 129 8.23 -16.60 4.30
N TYR A 130 8.61 -15.46 4.89
CA TYR A 130 9.56 -14.53 4.31
C TYR A 130 10.91 -14.61 5.02
N LEU A 131 11.95 -14.93 4.24
CA LEU A 131 13.32 -15.02 4.75
C LEU A 131 13.79 -13.66 5.28
N PRO A 132 14.28 -13.57 6.53
CA PRO A 132 14.79 -12.33 7.12
C PRO A 132 15.93 -11.67 6.33
N GLU A 133 16.72 -12.46 5.59
CA GLU A 133 17.76 -11.94 4.70
C GLU A 133 17.19 -11.14 3.53
N LYS A 134 16.01 -11.54 3.03
CA LYS A 134 15.33 -10.86 1.92
C LYS A 134 14.47 -9.70 2.44
N TRP A 135 13.81 -9.89 3.57
CA TRP A 135 12.91 -8.93 4.20
C TRP A 135 13.29 -8.83 5.68
N PRO A 136 14.21 -7.93 6.06
CA PRO A 136 14.66 -7.81 7.45
C PRO A 136 13.62 -7.12 8.33
N GLU A 137 13.67 -7.39 9.64
CA GLU A 137 12.97 -6.55 10.61
C GLU A 137 13.55 -5.14 10.65
N GLY A 138 12.75 -4.17 11.07
CA GLY A 138 13.18 -2.78 11.17
C GLY A 138 12.12 -1.86 11.76
N PHE A 139 12.42 -0.57 11.80
CA PHE A 139 11.50 0.46 12.27
C PHE A 139 10.99 1.30 11.11
N VAL A 140 9.68 1.52 11.08
CA VAL A 140 9.01 2.30 10.04
C VAL A 140 7.96 3.23 10.65
N TYR A 141 7.62 4.29 9.92
CA TYR A 141 6.72 5.33 10.36
C TYR A 141 5.26 5.01 10.01
N PHE A 142 4.40 4.99 11.03
CA PHE A 142 2.97 4.80 10.93
C PHE A 142 2.21 6.09 11.29
N VAL A 143 1.06 6.29 10.64
CA VAL A 143 0.10 7.36 10.92
C VAL A 143 -1.30 6.90 10.49
N ASN A 144 -1.91 6.01 11.27
CA ASN A 144 -3.17 5.35 10.91
C ASN A 144 -4.04 5.02 12.13
N SER A 145 -5.36 5.21 11.98
CA SER A 145 -6.38 4.80 12.98
C SER A 145 -6.92 3.39 12.72
N TYR A 146 -6.75 2.90 11.50
CA TYR A 146 -7.26 1.63 11.03
C TYR A 146 -6.12 0.77 10.49
N TYR A 147 -6.27 -0.54 10.55
CA TYR A 147 -5.28 -1.51 10.11
C TYR A 147 -5.93 -2.65 9.30
N PRO A 148 -5.24 -3.20 8.29
CA PRO A 148 -5.72 -4.34 7.56
C PRO A 148 -5.67 -5.62 8.37
N LYS A 149 -6.72 -6.42 8.23
CA LYS A 149 -6.83 -7.78 8.76
C LYS A 149 -7.17 -8.72 7.60
N PRO A 150 -6.15 -9.32 6.96
CA PRO A 150 -6.35 -10.34 5.94
C PRO A 150 -7.16 -11.53 6.47
N ALA A 151 -7.88 -12.21 5.59
CA ALA A 151 -8.57 -13.46 5.92
C ALA A 151 -7.59 -14.64 6.12
N SER A 152 -6.36 -14.53 5.59
CA SER A 152 -5.29 -15.51 5.73
C SER A 152 -3.97 -14.82 6.02
N ASP A 153 -3.23 -15.29 7.03
CA ASP A 153 -1.90 -14.76 7.37
C ASP A 153 -0.83 -15.09 6.31
N ALA A 154 -1.12 -15.98 5.36
CA ALA A 154 -0.20 -16.37 4.29
C ALA A 154 0.20 -15.21 3.37
N VAL A 155 -0.62 -14.15 3.30
CA VAL A 155 -0.32 -12.95 2.50
C VAL A 155 0.45 -11.89 3.30
N THR A 156 0.65 -12.08 4.60
CA THR A 156 1.28 -11.09 5.48
C THR A 156 2.79 -11.07 5.27
N LEU A 157 3.27 -10.00 4.63
CA LEU A 157 4.70 -9.74 4.43
C LEU A 157 5.38 -9.25 5.71
N TYR A 158 4.73 -8.33 6.43
CA TYR A 158 5.19 -7.83 7.71
C TYR A 158 4.03 -7.74 8.70
N SER A 159 4.32 -8.06 9.95
CA SER A 159 3.46 -7.82 11.10
C SER A 159 4.05 -6.76 12.02
N ALA A 160 3.21 -6.14 12.85
CA ALA A 160 3.61 -5.26 13.93
C ALA A 160 2.64 -5.42 15.11
N ASP A 161 3.00 -4.84 16.25
CA ASP A 161 2.12 -4.80 17.43
C ASP A 161 1.74 -3.36 17.77
N TYR A 162 0.43 -3.10 17.85
CA TYR A 162 -0.11 -1.86 18.39
C TYR A 162 -1.51 -2.11 18.94
N TYR A 163 -1.61 -2.26 20.27
CA TYR A 163 -2.81 -2.78 20.94
C TYR A 163 -3.21 -4.18 20.42
N GLY A 164 -2.20 -5.00 20.12
CA GLY A 164 -2.34 -6.33 19.53
C GLY A 164 -1.66 -6.43 18.16
N HIS A 165 -1.48 -7.67 17.71
CA HIS A 165 -0.86 -7.98 16.44
C HIS A 165 -1.72 -7.55 15.25
N PHE A 166 -1.11 -6.90 14.27
CA PHE A 166 -1.75 -6.52 13.01
C PHE A 166 -0.85 -6.73 11.80
N CYS A 167 -1.48 -6.80 10.62
CA CYS A 167 -0.79 -6.91 9.34
C CYS A 167 -0.26 -5.53 8.90
N ALA A 168 1.06 -5.35 8.95
CA ALA A 168 1.75 -4.11 8.59
C ALA A 168 2.09 -4.03 7.10
N ALA A 169 2.20 -5.16 6.42
CA ALA A 169 2.39 -5.24 4.98
C ALA A 169 1.86 -6.57 4.41
N VAL A 170 1.46 -6.55 3.14
CA VAL A 170 1.06 -7.74 2.40
C VAL A 170 1.90 -7.94 1.15
N LYS A 171 2.07 -9.20 0.74
CA LYS A 171 2.56 -9.57 -0.57
C LYS A 171 1.79 -10.79 -1.07
N GLN A 172 1.13 -10.67 -2.21
CA GLN A 172 0.38 -11.74 -2.85
C GLN A 172 0.54 -11.58 -4.36
N ASP A 173 1.08 -12.60 -5.04
CA ASP A 173 1.34 -12.57 -6.48
C ASP A 173 2.14 -11.31 -6.90
N ASN A 174 1.56 -10.49 -7.78
CA ASN A 174 2.09 -9.22 -8.29
C ASN A 174 1.79 -8.00 -7.39
N VAL A 175 1.13 -8.21 -6.25
CA VAL A 175 0.74 -7.15 -5.31
C VAL A 175 1.71 -7.12 -4.13
N THR A 176 2.22 -5.93 -3.82
CA THR A 176 2.90 -5.62 -2.57
C THR A 176 2.23 -4.39 -1.97
N ALA A 177 2.01 -4.34 -0.66
CA ALA A 177 1.45 -3.14 -0.05
C ALA A 177 1.90 -2.97 1.40
N PHE A 178 2.07 -1.71 1.81
CA PHE A 178 2.58 -1.31 3.12
C PHE A 178 1.56 -0.43 3.84
N GLN A 179 1.24 -0.73 5.10
CA GLN A 179 0.39 0.12 5.93
C GLN A 179 1.18 1.34 6.44
N PHE A 180 2.47 1.15 6.69
CA PHE A 180 3.39 2.25 7.01
C PHE A 180 3.74 3.08 5.78
N HIS A 181 4.40 4.21 6.02
CA HIS A 181 4.88 5.12 4.98
C HIS A 181 6.37 4.87 4.71
N PRO A 182 6.75 3.98 3.76
CA PRO A 182 8.16 3.73 3.46
C PRO A 182 8.88 5.01 3.00
N GLU A 183 8.19 5.91 2.31
CA GLU A 183 8.72 7.20 1.87
C GLU A 183 9.05 8.17 3.02
N LYS A 184 8.54 7.89 4.24
CA LYS A 184 8.80 8.63 5.48
C LYS A 184 9.65 7.84 6.48
N SER A 185 10.12 6.64 6.11
CA SER A 185 10.79 5.71 7.04
C SER A 185 12.31 5.65 6.83
N GLY A 186 12.92 6.78 6.44
CA GLY A 186 14.38 6.90 6.25
C GLY A 186 14.93 5.94 5.20
N ASP A 187 16.19 5.55 5.37
CA ASP A 187 16.89 4.65 4.43
C ASP A 187 16.30 3.25 4.42
N PHE A 188 15.80 2.77 5.57
CA PHE A 188 15.15 1.48 5.67
C PHE A 188 13.89 1.42 4.79
N GLY A 189 13.01 2.42 4.90
CA GLY A 189 11.81 2.53 4.06
C GLY A 189 12.12 2.70 2.57
N GLN A 190 13.12 3.52 2.24
CA GLN A 190 13.60 3.67 0.86
C GLN A 190 14.12 2.34 0.29
N GLY A 191 14.84 1.56 1.11
CA GLY A 191 15.30 0.22 0.75
C GLY A 191 14.16 -0.74 0.41
N LEU A 192 13.01 -0.64 1.09
CA LEU A 192 11.83 -1.45 0.77
C LEU A 192 11.22 -1.08 -0.59
N ILE A 193 11.15 0.20 -0.93
CA ILE A 193 10.68 0.63 -2.26
C ILE A 193 11.69 0.23 -3.34
N SER A 194 12.99 0.48 -3.13
CA SER A 194 14.06 0.06 -4.04
C SER A 194 14.02 -1.44 -4.31
N LYS A 195 13.78 -2.23 -3.27
CA LYS A 195 13.60 -3.67 -3.38
C LYS A 195 12.38 -4.05 -4.22
N TRP A 196 11.23 -3.43 -3.99
CA TRP A 196 10.04 -3.68 -4.81
C TRP A 196 10.29 -3.33 -6.27
N VAL A 197 10.93 -2.19 -6.54
CA VAL A 197 11.32 -1.77 -7.90
C VAL A 197 12.22 -2.82 -8.56
N ALA A 198 13.21 -3.34 -7.84
CA ALA A 198 14.09 -4.40 -8.35
C ALA A 198 13.35 -5.73 -8.59
N ASP A 199 12.38 -6.09 -7.75
CA ASP A 199 11.56 -7.30 -7.90
C ASP A 199 10.65 -7.26 -9.15
N VAL A 200 10.31 -6.06 -9.65
CA VAL A 200 9.39 -5.86 -10.78
C VAL A 200 10.08 -5.40 -12.07
N SER A 201 11.41 -5.25 -12.02
CA SER A 201 12.28 -4.85 -13.15
C SER A 201 12.58 -5.97 -14.13
#